data_AF-A0A809S909-F1
#
_entry.id   AF-A0A809S909-F1
#
_cell.length_a   1.000
_cell.length_b   1.000
_cell.length_c   1.000
_cell.angle_alpha   90.00
_cell.angle_beta   90.00
_cell.angle_gamma   90.00
#
_symmetry.space_group_name_H-M   'P 1'
#
loop_
_entity.id
_entity.type
_entity.pdbx_description
1 polymer ?
#
loop_
_entity_poly.entity_id
_entity_poly.type
_entity_poly.pdbx_seq_one_letter_code
_entity_poly.pdbx_strand_id
1 'polypeptide(L)'
;MLKRKSINYHILVAKESLKNYNRVLKNDFVLHPSTYESGLAYSKEIGITSPAYDVLRFFDKNNNDPIFFKYVFSNKKFINSLVPFTYGLRQGKSINLEEPNKSLIEKTNISEQQKISKLLDQISNLINLEEIKLNKLKQVKETLLQKMFPEGNSKTPRIRFKGFDEEWKEEKLDDIFKVITGGEPPKNYKNSKHPVGKYKYPIYSNGQEANAIWGFSDNYSINTEAITISSIGTIGFPVVRKIFHPYNKIKNSITI
;
A
#
# COMPACT_ATOMS: atom_id res chain seq x y z
N MET A 1 2.59 17.73 -3.20
CA MET A 1 3.73 18.59 -2.79
C MET A 1 4.13 18.24 -1.37
N LEU A 2 5.42 18.19 -1.08
CA LEU A 2 5.95 17.92 0.27
C LEU A 2 6.66 19.17 0.79
N LYS A 3 6.61 19.39 2.10
CA LYS A 3 7.38 20.47 2.72
C LYS A 3 8.85 20.07 2.71
N ARG A 4 9.74 21.02 2.40
CA ARG A 4 11.18 20.77 2.46
C ARG A 4 11.67 20.34 3.84
N LYS A 5 10.98 20.76 4.92
CA LYS A 5 11.28 20.34 6.29
C LYS A 5 10.84 18.90 6.62
N SER A 6 9.98 18.30 5.79
CA SER A 6 9.44 16.94 6.02
C SER A 6 10.13 15.87 5.18
N ILE A 7 11.23 16.21 4.49
CA ILE A 7 12.01 15.27 3.66
C ILE A 7 13.40 15.08 4.29
N ASN A 8 13.92 13.85 4.22
CA ASN A 8 15.18 13.44 4.87
C ASN A 8 16.45 13.79 4.06
N TYR A 9 16.40 14.75 3.15
CA TYR A 9 17.56 15.20 2.39
C TYR A 9 17.71 16.72 2.40
N HIS A 10 18.93 17.16 2.69
CA HIS A 10 19.31 18.56 2.73
C HIS A 10 19.59 19.08 1.31
N ILE A 11 18.60 19.72 0.72
CA ILE A 11 18.85 20.55 -0.46
C ILE A 11 19.58 21.81 0.04
N LEU A 12 20.65 22.23 -0.63
CA LEU A 12 21.31 23.53 -0.42
C LEU A 12 20.92 24.45 -1.58
N VAL A 13 20.39 25.64 -1.29
CA VAL A 13 20.06 26.65 -2.32
C VAL A 13 20.57 27.99 -1.82
N ALA A 14 21.36 28.68 -2.64
CA ALA A 14 21.81 30.04 -2.37
C ALA A 14 20.59 30.97 -2.26
N LYS A 15 20.55 31.84 -1.25
CA LYS A 15 19.38 32.72 -1.01
C LYS A 15 19.14 33.66 -2.19
N GLU A 16 20.21 34.04 -2.87
CA GLU A 16 20.23 34.91 -4.04
C GLU A 16 19.47 34.28 -5.21
N SER A 17 19.58 32.96 -5.37
CA SER A 17 18.90 32.20 -6.45
C SER A 17 17.40 32.06 -6.23
N LEU A 18 16.88 32.30 -5.01
CA LEU A 18 15.44 32.20 -4.72
C LEU A 18 14.60 33.21 -5.51
N LYS A 19 15.21 34.32 -5.95
CA LYS A 19 14.53 35.34 -6.78
C LYS A 19 14.07 34.79 -8.14
N ASN A 20 14.74 33.75 -8.64
CA ASN A 20 14.44 33.15 -9.94
C ASN A 20 13.36 32.07 -9.84
N TYR A 21 12.97 31.64 -8.63
CA TYR A 21 11.99 30.58 -8.44
C TYR A 21 10.56 31.07 -8.67
N ASN A 22 9.72 30.19 -9.20
CA ASN A 22 8.32 30.48 -9.43
C ASN A 22 7.56 30.48 -8.09
N ARG A 23 6.82 31.56 -7.82
CA ARG A 23 5.98 31.67 -6.63
C ARG A 23 4.71 30.84 -6.82
N VAL A 24 4.43 29.99 -5.83
CA VAL A 24 3.24 29.15 -5.76
C VAL A 24 2.33 29.69 -4.66
N LEU A 25 1.07 29.93 -4.98
CA LEU A 25 0.03 30.30 -4.03
C LEU A 25 -0.79 29.07 -3.63
N LYS A 26 -1.55 29.24 -2.54
CA LYS A 26 -2.61 28.29 -2.21
C LYS A 26 -3.59 28.20 -3.39
N ASN A 27 -3.99 26.97 -3.71
CA ASN A 27 -4.87 26.61 -4.83
C ASN A 27 -4.25 26.64 -6.23
N ASP A 28 -2.96 26.92 -6.37
CA ASP A 28 -2.28 26.74 -7.65
C ASP A 28 -2.03 25.26 -7.96
N PHE A 29 -1.85 24.96 -9.24
CA PHE A 29 -1.30 23.69 -9.69
C PHE A 29 0.13 23.90 -10.18
N VAL A 30 0.99 22.95 -9.87
CA VAL A 30 2.39 22.95 -10.28
C VAL A 30 2.59 21.75 -11.19
N LEU A 31 3.03 21.99 -12.42
CA LEU A 31 3.22 20.97 -13.45
C LEU A 31 4.69 20.91 -13.84
N HIS A 32 5.25 19.71 -13.89
CA HIS A 32 6.49 19.48 -14.61
C HIS A 32 6.16 19.03 -16.05
N PRO A 33 6.56 19.79 -17.09
CA PRO A 33 6.14 19.54 -18.47
C PRO A 33 6.44 18.12 -18.95
N SER A 34 7.60 17.58 -18.60
CA SER A 34 8.07 16.27 -19.08
C SER A 34 7.52 15.07 -18.31
N THR A 35 6.73 15.28 -17.24
CA THR A 35 6.16 14.20 -16.41
C THR A 35 4.68 14.40 -16.12
N TYR A 36 3.92 15.02 -17.02
CA TYR A 36 2.52 15.42 -16.80
C TYR A 36 1.59 14.35 -16.20
N GLU A 37 1.81 13.06 -16.47
CA GLU A 37 1.01 11.94 -15.94
C GLU A 37 1.07 11.83 -14.41
N SER A 38 2.18 12.27 -13.82
CA SER A 38 2.45 12.21 -12.37
C SER A 38 2.95 13.53 -11.78
N GLY A 39 3.28 14.49 -12.63
CA GLY A 39 3.96 15.73 -12.31
C GLY A 39 3.05 16.91 -12.08
N LEU A 40 1.72 16.72 -12.14
CA LEU A 40 0.73 17.75 -11.77
C LEU A 40 0.40 17.64 -10.28
N ALA A 41 0.69 18.70 -9.53
CA ALA A 41 0.46 18.76 -8.10
C ALA A 41 -0.38 19.98 -7.71
N TYR A 42 -1.40 19.75 -6.89
CA TYR A 42 -2.19 20.81 -6.26
C TYR A 42 -1.50 21.36 -5.01
N SER A 43 -1.45 22.69 -4.87
CA SER A 43 -0.85 23.35 -3.72
C SER A 43 -1.88 23.71 -2.64
N LYS A 44 -1.70 23.14 -1.45
CA LYS A 44 -2.48 23.48 -0.24
C LYS A 44 -1.96 24.73 0.49
N GLU A 45 -0.76 25.20 0.14
CA GLU A 45 -0.03 26.24 0.88
C GLU A 45 0.69 27.21 -0.07
N ILE A 46 1.26 28.29 0.48
CA ILE A 46 2.10 29.22 -0.26
C ILE A 46 3.54 28.70 -0.23
N GLY A 47 4.25 28.80 -1.36
CA GLY A 47 5.64 28.36 -1.47
C GLY A 47 6.32 28.85 -2.74
N ILE A 48 7.40 28.16 -3.10
CA ILE A 48 8.16 28.38 -4.33
C ILE A 48 8.47 27.04 -4.99
N THR A 49 8.62 27.03 -6.31
CA THR A 49 9.06 25.87 -7.09
C THR A 49 10.17 26.28 -8.06
N SER A 50 10.93 25.29 -8.54
CA SER A 50 12.00 25.50 -9.53
C SER A 50 11.42 26.19 -10.78
N PRO A 51 12.20 27.06 -11.47
CA PRO A 51 11.79 27.67 -12.73
C PRO A 51 11.39 26.66 -13.81
N ALA A 52 11.84 25.40 -13.69
CA ALA A 52 11.51 24.30 -14.61
C ALA A 52 10.06 23.78 -14.49
N TYR A 53 9.29 24.28 -13.53
CA TYR A 53 7.88 23.90 -13.35
C TYR A 53 6.97 25.06 -13.75
N ASP A 54 5.88 24.72 -14.42
CA ASP A 54 4.80 25.65 -14.72
C ASP A 54 3.86 25.78 -13.52
N VAL A 55 3.45 27.01 -13.23
CA VAL A 55 2.44 27.30 -12.20
C VAL A 55 1.14 27.69 -12.89
N LEU A 56 0.15 26.80 -12.81
CA LEU A 56 -1.16 26.98 -13.42
C LEU A 56 -2.13 27.56 -12.39
N ARG A 57 -2.86 28.60 -12.82
CA ARG A 57 -3.85 29.29 -12.00
C ARG A 57 -5.07 29.64 -12.83
N PHE A 58 -6.26 29.44 -12.26
CA PHE A 58 -7.49 29.88 -12.89
C PHE A 58 -7.55 31.41 -12.96
N PHE A 59 -7.76 31.93 -14.18
CA PHE A 59 -8.09 33.33 -14.40
C PHE A 59 -9.44 33.68 -13.76
N ASP A 60 -10.46 32.83 -14.01
CA ASP A 60 -11.79 32.96 -13.43
C ASP A 60 -11.94 32.07 -12.19
N LYS A 61 -11.74 32.66 -11.02
CA LYS A 61 -11.89 31.97 -9.73
C LYS A 61 -13.35 31.79 -9.31
N ASN A 62 -14.29 32.50 -9.93
CA ASN A 62 -15.69 32.47 -9.54
C ASN A 62 -16.41 31.26 -10.17
N ASN A 63 -15.91 30.76 -11.30
CA ASN A 63 -16.51 29.62 -12.00
C ASN A 63 -15.68 28.32 -11.95
N ASN A 64 -14.53 28.32 -11.28
CA ASN A 64 -13.66 27.15 -11.19
C ASN A 64 -13.25 26.89 -9.75
N ASP A 65 -13.67 25.76 -9.19
CA ASP A 65 -13.23 25.29 -7.88
C ASP A 65 -11.89 24.53 -8.01
N PRO A 66 -10.79 25.02 -7.43
CA PRO A 66 -9.49 24.37 -7.50
C PRO A 66 -9.48 22.94 -6.93
N ILE A 67 -10.31 22.65 -5.93
CA ILE A 67 -10.35 21.31 -5.33
C ILE A 67 -11.03 20.33 -6.28
N PHE A 68 -12.10 20.74 -6.96
CA PHE A 68 -12.72 19.95 -8.02
C PHE A 68 -11.69 19.60 -9.11
N PHE A 69 -10.96 20.59 -9.61
CA PHE A 69 -9.98 20.38 -10.67
C PHE A 69 -8.76 19.56 -10.24
N LYS A 70 -8.38 19.58 -8.95
CA LYS A 70 -7.42 18.62 -8.39
C LYS A 70 -7.84 17.17 -8.67
N TYR A 71 -9.12 16.84 -8.51
CA TYR A 71 -9.62 15.49 -8.78
C TYR A 71 -9.77 15.21 -10.28
N VAL A 72 -10.21 16.19 -11.07
CA VAL A 72 -10.27 16.07 -12.54
C VAL A 72 -8.88 15.79 -13.11
N PHE A 73 -7.87 16.56 -12.70
CA PHE A 73 -6.51 16.41 -13.20
C PHE A 73 -5.83 15.12 -12.75
N SER A 74 -6.30 14.52 -11.66
CA SER A 74 -5.85 13.20 -11.20
C SER A 74 -6.58 12.03 -11.89
N ASN A 75 -7.62 12.32 -12.69
CA ASN A 75 -8.41 11.29 -13.33
C ASN A 75 -7.67 10.70 -14.54
N LYS A 76 -7.61 9.36 -14.62
CA LYS A 76 -6.96 8.66 -15.75
C LYS A 76 -7.54 9.03 -17.11
N LYS A 77 -8.85 9.28 -17.22
CA LYS A 77 -9.47 9.71 -18.48
C LYS A 77 -8.93 11.06 -18.92
N PHE A 78 -8.81 12.01 -17.99
CA PHE A 78 -8.22 13.33 -18.27
C PHE A 78 -6.75 13.18 -18.65
N ILE A 79 -5.95 12.46 -17.86
CA ILE A 79 -4.53 12.23 -18.16
C ILE A 79 -4.35 11.59 -19.55
N ASN A 80 -5.16 10.59 -19.88
CA ASN A 80 -5.13 9.94 -21.19
C ASN A 80 -5.55 10.88 -22.33
N SER A 81 -6.44 11.84 -22.07
CA SER A 81 -6.82 12.86 -23.05
C SER A 81 -5.69 13.83 -23.39
N LEU A 82 -4.65 13.90 -22.55
CA LEU A 82 -3.47 14.74 -22.80
C LEU A 82 -2.45 14.07 -23.74
N VAL A 83 -2.49 12.73 -23.88
CA VAL A 83 -1.53 11.96 -24.68
C VAL A 83 -1.38 12.47 -26.13
N PRO A 84 -2.44 12.84 -26.86
CA PRO A 84 -2.31 13.38 -28.23
C PRO A 84 -1.55 14.72 -28.30
N PHE A 85 -1.47 15.47 -27.21
CA PHE A 85 -0.81 16.78 -27.13
C PHE A 85 0.63 16.68 -26.60
N THR A 86 1.18 15.47 -26.56
CA THR A 86 2.55 15.23 -26.13
C THR A 86 3.49 15.16 -27.33
N TYR A 87 4.70 15.70 -27.15
CA TYR A 87 5.78 15.57 -28.14
C TYR A 87 7.05 14.98 -27.49
N GLY A 88 7.90 14.39 -28.34
CA GLY A 88 9.14 13.70 -27.94
C GLY A 88 9.00 12.17 -27.87
N LEU A 89 10.07 11.45 -28.23
CA LEU A 89 10.01 10.01 -28.52
C LEU A 89 10.44 9.07 -27.38
N ARG A 90 11.06 9.51 -26.27
CA ARG A 90 11.47 8.60 -25.17
C ARG A 90 11.54 9.32 -23.81
N GLN A 91 10.96 8.70 -22.78
CA GLN A 91 11.02 9.02 -21.33
C GLN A 91 10.76 10.47 -20.83
N GLY A 92 10.45 11.41 -21.70
CA GLY A 92 10.11 12.79 -21.34
C GLY A 92 9.11 13.40 -22.31
N LYS A 93 7.91 12.80 -22.40
CA LYS A 93 6.80 13.34 -23.17
C LYS A 93 6.44 14.71 -22.57
N SER A 94 6.82 15.77 -23.28
CA SER A 94 6.50 17.12 -22.85
C SER A 94 5.12 17.48 -23.39
N ILE A 95 4.28 18.11 -22.56
CA ILE A 95 3.00 18.66 -23.01
C ILE A 95 3.23 20.07 -23.54
N ASN A 96 2.72 20.36 -24.73
CA ASN A 96 2.52 21.74 -25.14
C ASN A 96 1.25 22.24 -24.44
N LEU A 97 1.37 23.24 -23.54
CA LEU A 97 0.26 23.81 -22.79
C LEU A 97 -0.57 24.86 -23.57
N GLU A 98 -0.17 25.22 -24.79
CA GLU A 98 -0.93 26.12 -25.66
C GLU A 98 -2.04 25.37 -26.43
N GLU A 99 -1.79 24.11 -26.80
CA GLU A 99 -2.74 23.20 -27.47
C GLU A 99 -3.77 22.40 -26.61
N PRO A 100 -3.64 22.19 -25.28
CA PRO A 100 -4.60 21.45 -24.46
C PRO A 100 -5.93 22.19 -24.29
N ASN A 101 -6.05 23.43 -24.79
CA ASN A 101 -7.32 24.14 -24.93
C ASN A 101 -8.36 23.36 -25.75
N LYS A 102 -7.94 22.33 -26.51
CA LYS A 102 -8.83 21.39 -27.22
C LYS A 102 -9.21 20.15 -26.41
N SER A 103 -8.57 19.89 -25.27
CA SER A 103 -8.94 18.80 -24.38
C SER A 103 -10.27 19.14 -23.69
N LEU A 104 -11.29 18.31 -23.91
CA LEU A 104 -12.63 18.55 -23.39
C LEU A 104 -12.65 18.24 -21.90
N ILE A 105 -12.71 19.30 -21.07
CA ILE A 105 -13.11 19.18 -19.68
C ILE A 105 -14.61 19.46 -19.61
N GLU A 106 -15.39 18.42 -19.36
CA GLU A 106 -16.80 18.60 -18.99
C GLU A 106 -16.86 19.24 -17.61
N LYS A 107 -17.10 20.56 -17.57
CA LYS A 107 -17.29 21.28 -16.32
C LYS A 107 -18.78 21.53 -16.06
N THR A 108 -19.17 21.34 -14.82
CA THR A 108 -20.50 21.71 -14.31
C THR A 108 -20.45 23.12 -13.70
N ASN A 109 -21.58 23.62 -13.20
CA ASN A 109 -21.64 24.90 -12.50
C ASN A 109 -20.82 24.86 -11.20
N ILE A 110 -20.39 26.04 -10.73
CA ILE A 110 -19.51 26.14 -9.55
C ILE A 110 -20.10 25.51 -8.28
N SER A 111 -21.41 25.61 -8.07
CA SER A 111 -22.07 25.02 -6.90
C SER A 111 -21.94 23.50 -6.90
N GLU A 112 -22.11 22.87 -8.06
CA GLU A 112 -21.95 21.42 -8.19
C GLU A 112 -20.48 20.99 -8.05
N GLN A 113 -19.54 21.75 -8.62
CA GLN A 113 -18.10 21.52 -8.44
C GLN A 113 -17.72 21.49 -6.94
N GLN A 114 -18.20 22.46 -6.17
CA GLN A 114 -17.95 22.56 -4.73
C GLN A 114 -18.55 21.39 -3.93
N LYS A 115 -19.75 20.90 -4.31
CA LYS A 115 -20.36 19.73 -3.67
C LYS A 115 -19.53 18.47 -3.94
N ILE A 116 -19.14 18.25 -5.19
CA ILE A 116 -18.32 17.10 -5.60
C ILE A 116 -16.96 17.15 -4.90
N SER A 117 -16.30 18.31 -4.93
CA SER A 117 -14.97 18.45 -4.35
C SER A 117 -14.97 18.23 -2.84
N LYS A 118 -15.97 18.77 -2.13
CA LYS A 118 -16.17 18.54 -0.70
C LYS A 118 -16.32 17.05 -0.38
N LEU A 119 -17.15 16.33 -1.14
CA LEU A 119 -17.35 14.89 -0.95
C LEU A 119 -16.04 14.12 -1.17
N LEU A 120 -15.34 14.38 -2.28
CA LEU A 120 -14.09 13.69 -2.60
C LEU A 120 -12.97 13.99 -1.61
N ASP A 121 -12.87 15.23 -1.13
CA ASP A 121 -11.92 15.61 -0.08
C ASP A 121 -12.25 14.92 1.25
N GLN A 122 -13.54 14.81 1.62
CA GLN A 122 -13.96 14.06 2.81
C GLN A 122 -13.54 12.59 2.74
N ILE A 123 -13.79 11.93 1.62
CA ILE A 123 -13.37 10.53 1.39
C ILE A 123 -11.84 10.41 1.45
N SER A 124 -11.13 11.31 0.78
CA SER A 124 -9.66 11.30 0.76
C SER A 124 -9.06 11.50 2.14
N ASN A 125 -9.63 12.39 2.95
CA ASN A 125 -9.21 12.62 4.33
C ASN A 125 -9.48 11.39 5.20
N LEU A 126 -10.64 10.72 5.03
CA LEU A 126 -10.96 9.51 5.76
C LEU A 126 -9.97 8.37 5.45
N ILE A 127 -9.66 8.13 4.17
CA ILE A 127 -8.67 7.13 3.76
C ILE A 127 -7.31 7.42 4.42
N ASN A 128 -6.84 8.67 4.34
CA ASN A 128 -5.57 9.06 4.95
C ASN A 128 -5.56 8.87 6.48
N LEU A 129 -6.67 9.16 7.17
CA LEU A 129 -6.78 8.92 8.61
C LEU A 129 -6.73 7.42 8.94
N GLU A 130 -7.40 6.57 8.16
CA GLU A 130 -7.36 5.12 8.33
C GLU A 130 -5.97 4.55 8.02
N GLU A 131 -5.27 5.05 7.00
CA GLU A 131 -3.88 4.66 6.71
C GLU A 131 -2.92 5.02 7.87
N ILE A 132 -3.07 6.23 8.44
CA ILE A 132 -2.30 6.64 9.63
C ILE A 132 -2.59 5.72 10.81
N LYS A 133 -3.88 5.43 11.06
CA LYS A 133 -4.30 4.54 12.15
C LYS A 133 -3.75 3.13 11.96
N LEU A 134 -3.84 2.58 10.74
CA LEU A 134 -3.29 1.27 10.39
C LEU A 134 -1.78 1.21 10.66
N ASN A 135 -1.03 2.21 10.22
CA ASN A 135 0.42 2.26 10.42
C ASN A 135 0.78 2.37 11.91
N LYS A 136 0.05 3.18 12.68
CA LYS A 136 0.23 3.23 14.15
C LYS A 136 -0.07 1.89 14.81
N LEU A 137 -1.14 1.21 14.41
CA LEU A 137 -1.50 -0.10 14.96
C LEU A 137 -0.44 -1.16 14.63
N LYS A 138 0.13 -1.14 13.42
CA LYS A 138 1.26 -2.01 13.05
C LYS A 138 2.47 -1.76 13.94
N GLN A 139 2.86 -0.49 14.13
CA GLN A 139 3.97 -0.11 15.01
C GLN A 139 3.73 -0.53 16.46
N VAL A 140 2.52 -0.32 16.99
CA VAL A 140 2.14 -0.75 18.33
C VAL A 140 2.23 -2.27 18.45
N LYS A 141 1.68 -3.02 17.48
CA LYS A 141 1.77 -4.48 17.44
C LYS A 141 3.22 -4.96 17.47
N GLU A 142 4.07 -4.42 16.59
CA GLU A 142 5.49 -4.77 16.51
C GLU A 142 6.22 -4.47 17.82
N THR A 143 6.01 -3.28 18.36
CA THR A 143 6.63 -2.84 19.63
C THR A 143 6.17 -3.70 20.81
N LEU A 144 4.87 -4.01 20.89
CA LEU A 144 4.34 -4.87 21.95
C LEU A 144 4.90 -6.28 21.84
N LEU A 145 4.92 -6.87 20.63
CA LEU A 145 5.48 -8.20 20.40
C LEU A 145 6.96 -8.26 20.80
N GLN A 146 7.77 -7.30 20.38
CA GLN A 146 9.18 -7.23 20.80
C GLN A 146 9.32 -7.19 22.32
N LYS A 147 8.52 -6.34 22.99
CA LYS A 147 8.54 -6.22 24.45
C LYS A 147 7.93 -7.40 25.21
N MET A 148 7.19 -8.28 24.53
CA MET A 148 6.57 -9.48 25.10
C MET A 148 7.50 -10.68 25.16
N PHE A 149 8.65 -10.64 24.48
CA PHE A 149 9.70 -11.65 24.60
C PHE A 149 10.90 -11.11 25.38
N PRO A 150 11.66 -11.95 26.10
CA PRO A 150 12.88 -11.52 26.78
C PRO A 150 13.93 -10.98 25.78
N GLU A 151 14.72 -10.00 26.22
CA GLU A 151 15.80 -9.40 25.43
C GLU A 151 17.16 -9.65 26.10
N GLY A 152 18.18 -9.93 25.28
CA GLY A 152 19.54 -10.22 25.77
C GLY A 152 19.58 -11.46 26.65
N ASN A 153 20.17 -11.33 27.84
CA ASN A 153 20.26 -12.43 28.82
C ASN A 153 19.11 -12.44 29.83
N SER A 154 18.08 -11.59 29.66
CA SER A 154 16.90 -11.61 30.54
C SER A 154 16.05 -12.84 30.27
N LYS A 155 15.42 -13.38 31.33
CA LYS A 155 14.34 -14.38 31.23
C LYS A 155 12.95 -13.79 31.45
N THR A 156 12.87 -12.48 31.58
CA THR A 156 11.62 -11.76 31.79
C THR A 156 11.44 -10.68 30.70
N PRO A 157 10.34 -10.72 29.91
CA PRO A 157 9.96 -9.63 29.03
C PRO A 157 9.51 -8.39 29.82
N ARG A 158 9.54 -7.24 29.14
CA ARG A 158 9.14 -5.94 29.69
C ARG A 158 7.63 -5.80 29.85
N ILE A 159 6.85 -6.51 29.03
CA ILE A 159 5.39 -6.51 29.04
C ILE A 159 4.88 -7.95 29.04
N ARG A 160 3.83 -8.23 29.84
CA ARG A 160 3.18 -9.54 29.88
C ARG A 160 1.67 -9.42 30.02
N PHE A 161 0.98 -10.51 29.70
CA PHE A 161 -0.41 -10.67 30.13
C PHE A 161 -0.47 -10.92 31.64
N LYS A 162 -1.54 -10.43 32.26
CA LYS A 162 -1.78 -10.61 33.69
C LYS A 162 -1.82 -12.11 34.04
N GLY A 163 -1.08 -12.51 35.09
CA GLY A 163 -1.01 -13.90 35.57
C GLY A 163 0.13 -14.73 34.96
N PHE A 164 0.98 -14.16 34.12
CA PHE A 164 2.15 -14.84 33.54
C PHE A 164 3.46 -14.32 34.15
N ASP A 165 3.62 -14.40 35.46
CA ASP A 165 4.71 -13.74 36.18
C ASP A 165 6.01 -14.58 36.27
N GLU A 166 5.96 -15.87 35.89
CA GLU A 166 7.10 -16.78 35.93
C GLU A 166 8.18 -16.46 34.88
N GLU A 167 9.44 -16.75 35.19
CA GLU A 167 10.54 -16.62 34.23
C GLU A 167 10.37 -17.55 33.02
N TRP A 168 10.78 -17.08 31.84
CA TRP A 168 10.85 -17.91 30.65
C TRP A 168 11.88 -19.03 30.87
N LYS A 169 11.47 -20.25 30.50
CA LYS A 169 12.33 -21.43 30.48
C LYS A 169 12.64 -21.76 29.03
N GLU A 170 13.89 -22.09 28.77
CA GLU A 170 14.31 -22.64 27.49
C GLU A 170 13.98 -24.13 27.47
N GLU A 171 13.28 -24.55 26.43
CA GLU A 171 12.86 -25.94 26.21
C GLU A 171 13.17 -26.27 24.75
N LYS A 172 13.51 -27.54 24.46
CA LYS A 172 13.75 -27.92 23.07
C LYS A 172 12.43 -28.14 22.34
N LEU A 173 12.43 -27.83 21.05
CA LEU A 173 11.23 -27.98 20.22
C LEU A 173 10.76 -29.43 20.14
N ASP A 174 11.65 -30.42 20.14
CA ASP A 174 11.33 -31.85 20.09
C ASP A 174 10.78 -32.40 21.41
N ASP A 175 11.01 -31.71 22.53
CA ASP A 175 10.39 -32.03 23.82
C ASP A 175 8.92 -31.55 23.90
N ILE A 176 8.57 -30.50 23.14
CA ILE A 176 7.23 -29.89 23.14
C ILE A 176 6.39 -30.31 21.93
N PHE A 177 7.01 -30.44 20.76
CA PHE A 177 6.36 -30.69 19.48
C PHE A 177 6.77 -32.03 18.88
N LYS A 178 5.79 -32.72 18.29
CA LYS A 178 6.08 -33.75 17.30
C LYS A 178 6.55 -33.11 16.01
N VAL A 179 7.86 -33.13 15.75
CA VAL A 179 8.44 -32.60 14.51
C VAL A 179 8.30 -33.61 13.39
N ILE A 180 7.73 -33.19 12.26
CA ILE A 180 7.55 -34.01 11.05
C ILE A 180 8.22 -33.28 9.89
N THR A 181 9.14 -33.96 9.20
CA THR A 181 9.79 -33.42 8.01
C THR A 181 8.89 -33.58 6.78
N GLY A 182 8.89 -32.54 5.93
CA GLY A 182 8.26 -32.63 4.61
C GLY A 182 9.00 -33.65 3.73
N GLY A 183 8.28 -34.23 2.78
CA GLY A 183 8.82 -35.22 1.85
C GLY A 183 8.29 -35.00 0.43
N GLU A 184 8.46 -36.01 -0.40
CA GLU A 184 7.88 -36.00 -1.74
C GLU A 184 6.35 -35.91 -1.69
N PRO A 185 5.72 -35.25 -2.68
CA PRO A 185 4.28 -35.24 -2.81
C PRO A 185 3.68 -36.66 -2.85
N PRO A 186 2.49 -36.87 -2.27
CA PRO A 186 1.84 -38.18 -2.29
C PRO A 186 1.56 -38.63 -3.72
N LYS A 187 1.65 -39.95 -4.01
CA LYS A 187 1.46 -40.48 -5.38
C LYS A 187 0.13 -40.05 -6.03
N ASN A 188 -0.94 -39.98 -5.24
CA ASN A 188 -2.26 -39.58 -5.71
C ASN A 188 -2.52 -38.10 -5.43
N TYR A 189 -2.08 -37.24 -6.34
CA TYR A 189 -2.32 -35.80 -6.27
C TYR A 189 -2.68 -35.19 -7.62
N LYS A 190 -3.20 -33.96 -7.58
CA LYS A 190 -3.41 -33.11 -8.74
C LYS A 190 -2.79 -31.74 -8.52
N ASN A 191 -1.89 -31.34 -9.42
CA ASN A 191 -1.34 -30.00 -9.44
C ASN A 191 -2.46 -29.01 -9.84
N SER A 192 -2.96 -28.29 -8.86
CA SER A 192 -4.09 -27.36 -9.01
C SER A 192 -4.07 -26.35 -7.87
N LYS A 193 -4.57 -25.14 -8.13
CA LYS A 193 -4.68 -24.07 -7.12
C LYS A 193 -5.93 -24.18 -6.25
N HIS A 194 -6.87 -25.06 -6.62
CA HIS A 194 -8.11 -25.31 -5.90
C HIS A 194 -8.45 -26.81 -5.89
N PRO A 195 -9.25 -27.30 -4.91
CA PRO A 195 -9.70 -28.70 -4.87
C PRO A 195 -10.39 -29.15 -6.16
N VAL A 196 -10.15 -30.40 -6.60
CA VAL A 196 -10.79 -30.97 -7.79
C VAL A 196 -11.19 -32.43 -7.56
N GLY A 197 -12.49 -32.72 -7.60
CA GLY A 197 -13.02 -34.07 -7.47
C GLY A 197 -12.65 -34.71 -6.13
N LYS A 198 -11.95 -35.85 -6.17
CA LYS A 198 -11.45 -36.53 -4.97
C LYS A 198 -10.25 -35.84 -4.32
N TYR A 199 -9.54 -34.98 -5.04
CA TYR A 199 -8.36 -34.26 -4.55
C TYR A 199 -8.78 -33.02 -3.76
N LYS A 200 -8.94 -33.19 -2.44
CA LYS A 200 -9.50 -32.17 -1.54
C LYS A 200 -8.50 -31.61 -0.54
N TYR A 201 -7.40 -32.29 -0.27
CA TYR A 201 -6.47 -31.92 0.80
C TYR A 201 -5.26 -31.16 0.26
N PRO A 202 -4.95 -29.95 0.74
CA PRO A 202 -3.88 -29.14 0.17
C PRO A 202 -2.49 -29.72 0.47
N ILE A 203 -1.65 -29.69 -0.54
CA ILE A 203 -0.21 -29.95 -0.46
C ILE A 203 0.48 -28.59 -0.46
N TYR A 204 1.19 -28.28 0.62
CA TYR A 204 1.92 -27.02 0.78
C TYR A 204 3.37 -27.16 0.28
N SER A 205 3.89 -26.10 -0.35
CA SER A 205 5.31 -25.97 -0.70
C SER A 205 6.04 -24.99 0.23
N ASN A 206 7.34 -24.84 -0.01
CA ASN A 206 8.22 -23.87 0.66
C ASN A 206 8.03 -22.42 0.16
N GLY A 207 6.83 -22.01 -0.27
CA GLY A 207 6.56 -20.64 -0.71
C GLY A 207 6.41 -19.66 0.47
N GLN A 208 6.66 -18.37 0.23
CA GLN A 208 6.45 -17.30 1.23
C GLN A 208 4.99 -16.86 1.37
N GLU A 209 4.10 -17.39 0.54
CA GLU A 209 2.69 -17.06 0.64
C GLU A 209 2.02 -17.93 1.71
N ALA A 210 1.11 -17.34 2.50
CA ALA A 210 0.37 -18.08 3.53
C ALA A 210 -0.32 -19.33 2.96
N ASN A 211 -0.72 -19.31 1.69
CA ASN A 211 -1.34 -20.46 1.05
C ASN A 211 -0.34 -21.40 0.37
N ALA A 212 0.78 -20.92 -0.21
CA ALA A 212 1.82 -21.71 -0.89
C ALA A 212 1.36 -23.08 -1.45
N ILE A 213 0.21 -23.08 -2.13
CA ILE A 213 -0.45 -24.34 -2.54
C ILE A 213 0.28 -24.86 -3.77
N TRP A 214 0.81 -26.08 -3.62
CA TRP A 214 1.44 -26.82 -4.68
C TRP A 214 0.44 -27.72 -5.42
N GLY A 215 -0.50 -28.30 -4.70
CA GLY A 215 -1.54 -29.14 -5.29
C GLY A 215 -2.53 -29.64 -4.25
N PHE A 216 -3.34 -30.61 -4.65
CA PHE A 216 -4.27 -31.28 -3.75
C PHE A 216 -4.15 -32.81 -3.87
N SER A 217 -4.23 -33.50 -2.74
CA SER A 217 -4.27 -34.97 -2.63
C SER A 217 -5.65 -35.47 -2.24
N ASP A 218 -5.91 -36.76 -2.44
CA ASP A 218 -7.12 -37.44 -1.98
C ASP A 218 -7.03 -37.96 -0.53
N ASN A 219 -5.87 -37.79 0.12
CA ASN A 219 -5.64 -38.09 1.54
C ASN A 219 -4.75 -37.02 2.21
N TYR A 220 -4.65 -37.03 3.54
CA TYR A 220 -3.80 -36.13 4.35
C TYR A 220 -3.00 -36.90 5.41
N SER A 221 -1.83 -36.37 5.76
CA SER A 221 -0.95 -36.96 6.79
C SER A 221 -1.01 -36.23 8.14
N ILE A 222 -1.50 -34.98 8.14
CA ILE A 222 -1.58 -34.11 9.31
C ILE A 222 -3.04 -33.77 9.55
N ASN A 223 -3.56 -34.12 10.73
CA ASN A 223 -4.98 -34.03 11.08
C ASN A 223 -5.26 -33.09 12.27
N THR A 224 -4.25 -32.34 12.69
CA THR A 224 -4.28 -31.42 13.82
C THR A 224 -3.82 -30.03 13.38
N GLU A 225 -4.02 -29.02 14.22
CA GLU A 225 -3.39 -27.72 14.01
C GLU A 225 -1.87 -27.87 14.08
N ALA A 226 -1.17 -27.26 13.14
CA ALA A 226 0.27 -27.42 12.99
C ALA A 226 0.92 -26.10 12.58
N ILE A 227 2.22 -25.99 12.81
CA ILE A 227 3.04 -24.90 12.27
C ILE A 227 3.94 -25.53 11.21
N THR A 228 3.85 -25.04 9.97
CA THR A 228 4.78 -25.44 8.90
C THR A 228 5.89 -24.42 8.82
N ILE A 229 7.15 -24.89 8.79
CA ILE A 229 8.34 -24.06 8.62
C ILE A 229 9.05 -24.53 7.36
N SER A 230 9.34 -23.62 6.44
CA SER A 230 10.11 -23.92 5.24
C SER A 230 11.54 -24.34 5.60
N SER A 231 11.98 -25.48 5.04
CA SER A 231 13.33 -26.02 5.25
C SER A 231 14.27 -25.76 4.07
N ILE A 232 13.72 -25.40 2.90
CA ILE A 232 14.48 -25.20 1.66
C ILE A 232 14.00 -23.92 0.97
N GLY A 233 14.93 -23.14 0.42
CA GLY A 233 14.66 -21.88 -0.27
C GLY A 233 14.35 -20.77 0.72
N THR A 234 13.10 -20.65 1.14
CA THR A 234 12.61 -19.55 1.99
C THR A 234 12.80 -19.85 3.48
N ILE A 235 13.96 -20.41 3.85
CA ILE A 235 14.24 -21.09 5.12
C ILE A 235 13.73 -20.29 6.33
N GLY A 236 13.01 -20.97 7.23
CA GLY A 236 12.56 -20.41 8.50
C GLY A 236 11.25 -19.62 8.40
N PHE A 237 10.56 -19.63 7.26
CA PHE A 237 9.26 -18.97 7.09
C PHE A 237 8.14 -19.81 7.74
N PRO A 238 7.51 -19.35 8.84
CA PRO A 238 6.51 -20.12 9.56
C PRO A 238 5.09 -19.76 9.09
N VAL A 239 4.22 -20.78 9.00
CA VAL A 239 2.79 -20.59 8.74
C VAL A 239 1.98 -21.48 9.68
N VAL A 240 1.03 -20.87 10.40
CA VAL A 240 0.05 -21.61 11.21
C VAL A 240 -0.99 -22.25 10.28
N ARG A 241 -1.14 -23.56 10.39
CA ARG A 241 -2.08 -24.40 9.66
C ARG A 241 -3.18 -24.84 10.61
N LYS A 242 -4.40 -24.40 10.33
CA LYS A 242 -5.59 -24.94 11.02
C LYS A 242 -5.93 -26.32 10.44
N ILE A 243 -6.64 -27.12 11.24
CA ILE A 243 -7.17 -28.41 10.79
C ILE A 243 -7.92 -28.19 9.48
N PHE A 244 -7.50 -28.91 8.45
CA PHE A 244 -8.21 -28.86 7.18
C PHE A 244 -9.52 -29.63 7.33
N HIS A 245 -10.60 -28.88 7.58
CA HIS A 245 -11.94 -29.41 7.37
C HIS A 245 -12.25 -29.27 5.88
N PRO A 246 -12.45 -30.37 5.12
CA PRO A 246 -12.86 -30.26 3.73
C PRO A 246 -14.13 -29.42 3.68
N TYR A 247 -14.01 -28.24 3.08
CA TYR A 247 -15.03 -27.19 3.02
C TYR A 247 -16.46 -27.77 2.91
N ASN A 248 -17.21 -27.69 4.00
CA ASN A 248 -18.64 -27.45 3.90
C ASN A 248 -18.81 -25.97 3.54
N LYS A 249 -19.57 -25.72 2.48
CA LYS A 249 -19.95 -24.41 1.96
C LYS A 249 -20.40 -23.43 3.07
N ILE A 250 -19.89 -22.20 2.99
CA ILE A 250 -20.53 -20.91 3.36
C ILE A 250 -20.63 -20.57 4.86
N LYS A 251 -19.92 -19.51 5.27
CA LYS A 251 -20.56 -18.21 5.57
C LYS A 251 -19.57 -17.06 5.44
N ASN A 252 -19.90 -16.15 4.51
CA ASN A 252 -19.49 -14.76 4.58
C ASN A 252 -19.89 -14.24 5.96
N SER A 253 -18.92 -13.86 6.78
CA SER A 253 -19.13 -12.93 7.88
C SER A 253 -18.12 -11.81 7.72
N ILE A 254 -18.46 -10.89 6.82
CA ILE A 254 -18.26 -9.47 7.08
C ILE A 254 -18.92 -9.24 8.44
N THR A 255 -18.12 -8.87 9.44
CA THR A 255 -18.66 -8.21 10.63
C THR A 255 -17.97 -6.87 10.71
N ILE A 256 -18.81 -5.85 10.72
CA ILE A 256 -18.55 -4.41 10.81
C ILE A 256 -17.79 -4.10 12.11
#